data_AF-A0A1V9ZLW1-F1
#
_entry.id   AF-A0A1V9ZLW1-F1
#
_cell.length_a   1.000
_cell.length_b   1.000
_cell.length_c   1.000
_cell.angle_alpha   90.00
_cell.angle_beta   90.00
_cell.angle_gamma   90.00
#
_symmetry.space_group_name_H-M   'P 1'
#
loop_
_entity.id
_entity.type
_entity.pdbx_description
1 polymer ?
#
loop_
_entity_poly.entity_id
_entity_poly.type
_entity_poly.pdbx_seq_one_letter_code
_entity_poly.pdbx_strand_id
1 'polypeptide(L)'
;MTQQSTLWAPVKWAQRADSLYVTIDLPDVKSEKVTLTNSALTFAGSSNGQQYAVTLEFLHEVDTAATESKWATTARNVHFYILKKDKEAPFWPHLLKDKALEKTNVKVDWNKYVDEDDDDEQGFDMSALSGGGGFDINQMMAQQGAGMPDGMDDEDSDDEDLPDLEE
;
A
#
# COMPACT_ATOMS: atom_id res chain seq x y z
N MET A 1 11.23 -29.28 -32.34
CA MET A 1 10.26 -28.72 -31.37
C MET A 1 11.09 -28.04 -30.28
N THR A 2 11.22 -26.72 -30.32
CA THR A 2 11.93 -25.97 -29.28
C THR A 2 11.06 -25.99 -28.02
N GLN A 3 11.52 -26.68 -26.97
CA GLN A 3 10.95 -26.53 -25.64
C GLN A 3 11.24 -25.10 -25.20
N GLN A 4 10.24 -24.22 -25.31
CA GLN A 4 10.29 -22.89 -24.73
C GLN A 4 10.29 -23.08 -23.22
N SER A 5 11.44 -22.89 -22.57
CA SER A 5 11.56 -22.95 -21.12
C SER A 5 10.83 -21.75 -20.52
N THR A 6 9.77 -22.00 -19.76
CA THR A 6 9.08 -20.95 -19.02
C THR A 6 9.95 -20.52 -17.84
N LEU A 7 10.33 -19.25 -17.83
CA LEU A 7 11.09 -18.64 -16.76
C LEU A 7 10.15 -18.12 -15.67
N TRP A 8 10.69 -18.00 -14.46
CA TRP A 8 9.97 -17.37 -13.37
C TRP A 8 9.98 -15.85 -13.52
N ALA A 9 8.82 -15.21 -13.41
CA ALA A 9 8.72 -13.75 -13.50
C ALA A 9 9.25 -13.10 -12.20
N PRO A 10 10.17 -12.11 -12.26
CA PRO A 10 10.60 -11.39 -11.07
C PRO A 10 9.43 -10.58 -10.49
N VAL A 11 9.18 -10.74 -9.19
CA VAL A 11 8.07 -10.08 -8.50
C VAL A 11 8.61 -9.18 -7.39
N LYS A 12 8.01 -8.00 -7.26
CA LYS A 12 8.16 -7.10 -6.14
C LYS A 12 6.81 -6.92 -5.44
N TRP A 13 6.81 -6.71 -4.13
CA TRP A 13 5.58 -6.48 -3.39
C TRP A 13 5.75 -5.45 -2.28
N ALA A 14 4.67 -4.77 -1.96
CA ALA A 14 4.50 -3.92 -0.80
C ALA A 14 3.06 -4.05 -0.31
N GLN A 15 2.79 -3.53 0.88
CA GLN A 15 1.45 -3.54 1.46
C GLN A 15 1.17 -2.22 2.16
N ARG A 16 -0.11 -1.99 2.42
CA ARG A 16 -0.68 -0.95 3.28
C ARG A 16 -1.58 -1.61 4.31
N ALA A 17 -2.19 -0.83 5.20
CA ALA A 17 -3.19 -1.35 6.12
C ALA A 17 -4.27 -2.16 5.38
N ASP A 18 -4.84 -1.62 4.31
CA ASP A 18 -6.01 -2.19 3.63
C ASP A 18 -5.72 -2.91 2.30
N SER A 19 -4.51 -2.78 1.76
CA SER A 19 -4.22 -3.13 0.37
C SER A 19 -2.83 -3.73 0.16
N LEU A 20 -2.68 -4.45 -0.96
CA LEU A 20 -1.46 -5.09 -1.41
C LEU A 20 -1.07 -4.55 -2.79
N TYR A 21 0.20 -4.23 -2.94
CA TYR A 21 0.80 -3.82 -4.19
C TYR A 21 1.74 -4.91 -4.66
N VAL A 22 1.42 -5.56 -5.78
CA VAL A 22 2.31 -6.54 -6.42
C VAL A 22 2.77 -5.96 -7.75
N THR A 23 4.06 -6.07 -8.05
CA THR A 23 4.65 -5.57 -9.29
C THR A 23 5.46 -6.68 -9.93
N ILE A 24 5.09 -7.06 -11.15
CA ILE A 24 5.86 -7.99 -11.97
C ILE A 24 6.83 -7.16 -12.80
N ASP A 25 8.13 -7.33 -12.54
CA ASP A 25 9.21 -6.51 -13.10
C ASP A 25 9.65 -7.04 -14.47
N LEU A 26 8.69 -7.09 -15.41
CA LEU A 26 8.91 -7.53 -16.77
C LEU A 26 8.58 -6.40 -17.75
N PRO A 27 9.53 -5.99 -18.61
CA PRO A 27 9.26 -5.02 -19.67
C PRO A 27 8.56 -5.67 -20.86
N ASP A 28 7.82 -4.87 -21.62
CA ASP A 28 7.22 -5.25 -22.91
C ASP A 28 6.48 -6.60 -22.89
N VAL A 29 5.69 -6.84 -21.84
CA VAL A 29 4.88 -8.06 -21.71
C VAL A 29 3.85 -8.10 -22.84
N LYS A 30 3.76 -9.26 -23.48
CA LYS A 30 2.78 -9.60 -24.52
C LYS A 30 2.05 -10.87 -24.13
N SER A 31 0.79 -10.97 -24.55
CA SER A 31 -0.06 -12.13 -24.26
C SER A 31 -0.19 -12.40 -22.77
N GLU A 32 -0.37 -11.34 -21.98
CA GLU A 32 -0.61 -11.45 -20.55
C GLU A 32 -1.90 -12.21 -20.26
N LYS A 33 -1.80 -13.18 -19.35
CA LYS A 33 -2.91 -13.89 -18.75
C LYS A 33 -2.76 -13.73 -17.25
N VAL A 34 -3.65 -12.93 -16.69
CA VAL A 34 -3.77 -12.73 -15.25
C VAL A 34 -4.97 -13.50 -14.77
N THR A 35 -4.80 -14.29 -13.72
CA THR A 35 -5.90 -14.91 -12.97
C THR A 35 -5.68 -14.61 -11.51
N LEU A 36 -6.54 -13.76 -10.97
CA LEU A 36 -6.55 -13.40 -9.57
C LEU A 36 -7.73 -14.13 -8.89
N THR A 37 -7.44 -14.87 -7.83
CA THR A 37 -8.42 -15.54 -6.97
C THR A 37 -8.26 -15.03 -5.53
N ASN A 38 -9.24 -15.30 -4.66
CA ASN A 38 -9.21 -14.84 -3.26
C ASN A 38 -7.98 -15.32 -2.48
N SER A 39 -7.25 -16.31 -2.97
CA SER A 39 -6.09 -16.89 -2.29
C SER A 39 -4.82 -16.95 -3.15
N ALA A 40 -4.89 -16.63 -4.44
CA ALA A 40 -3.72 -16.71 -5.31
C ALA A 40 -3.78 -15.75 -6.50
N LEU A 41 -2.60 -15.33 -6.95
CA LEU A 41 -2.38 -14.62 -8.20
C LEU A 41 -1.53 -15.47 -9.14
N THR A 42 -2.08 -15.79 -10.30
CA THR A 42 -1.36 -16.45 -11.38
C THR A 42 -1.18 -15.48 -12.53
N PHE A 43 0.06 -15.34 -12.99
CA PHE A 43 0.41 -14.58 -14.17
C PHE A 43 1.16 -15.46 -15.15
N ALA A 44 0.83 -15.33 -16.43
CA ALA A 44 1.62 -15.85 -17.53
C ALA A 44 1.72 -14.79 -18.63
N GLY A 45 2.90 -14.64 -19.23
CA GLY A 45 3.13 -13.67 -20.29
C GLY A 45 4.41 -13.97 -21.07
N SER A 46 4.61 -13.27 -22.18
CA SER A 46 5.84 -13.35 -22.97
C SER A 46 6.54 -12.00 -22.96
N SER A 47 7.83 -11.98 -22.64
CA SER A 47 8.66 -10.77 -22.68
C SER A 47 9.96 -11.07 -23.42
N ASN A 48 10.34 -10.19 -24.35
CA ASN A 48 11.56 -10.33 -25.15
C ASN A 48 11.75 -11.71 -25.84
N GLY A 49 10.64 -12.36 -26.21
CA GLY A 49 10.65 -13.68 -26.86
C GLY A 49 10.82 -14.87 -25.90
N GLN A 50 10.83 -14.64 -24.58
CA GLN A 50 10.83 -15.66 -23.55
C GLN A 50 9.47 -15.72 -22.84
N GLN A 51 9.03 -16.91 -22.48
CA GLN A 51 7.82 -17.10 -21.70
C GLN A 51 8.11 -16.98 -20.21
N TYR A 52 7.27 -16.26 -19.51
CA TYR A 52 7.33 -16.08 -18.06
C TYR A 52 6.02 -16.51 -17.43
N ALA A 53 6.11 -17.21 -16.29
CA ALA A 53 4.96 -17.52 -15.47
C ALA A 53 5.31 -17.40 -13.99
N VAL A 54 4.31 -17.06 -13.18
CA VAL A 54 4.43 -16.98 -11.73
C VAL A 54 3.07 -17.29 -11.10
N THR A 55 3.09 -18.10 -10.05
CA THR A 55 1.92 -18.37 -9.21
C THR A 55 2.28 -17.98 -7.79
N LEU A 56 1.50 -17.07 -7.22
CA LEU A 56 1.67 -16.50 -5.89
C LEU A 56 0.48 -16.92 -5.04
N GLU A 57 0.67 -17.84 -4.11
CA GLU A 57 -0.36 -18.20 -3.14
C GLU A 57 -0.26 -17.29 -1.91
N PHE A 58 -1.25 -16.43 -1.73
CA PHE A 58 -1.29 -15.42 -0.68
C PHE A 58 -1.39 -16.06 0.70
N LEU A 59 -0.74 -15.42 1.68
CA LEU A 59 -0.77 -15.84 3.09
C LEU A 59 -2.20 -15.81 3.64
N HIS A 60 -2.91 -14.70 3.43
CA HIS A 60 -4.31 -14.50 3.81
C HIS A 60 -5.20 -14.25 2.59
N GLU A 61 -6.51 -14.23 2.80
CA GLU A 61 -7.47 -13.99 1.72
C GLU A 61 -7.49 -12.53 1.28
N VAL A 62 -7.63 -12.32 -0.02
CA VAL A 62 -7.81 -11.03 -0.67
C VAL A 62 -9.22 -10.90 -1.22
N ASP A 63 -9.68 -9.68 -1.42
CA ASP A 63 -10.96 -9.40 -2.06
C ASP A 63 -10.77 -9.21 -3.58
N THR A 64 -11.03 -10.26 -4.35
CA THR A 64 -10.99 -10.19 -5.82
C THR A 64 -12.30 -9.72 -6.44
N ALA A 65 -13.38 -9.66 -5.65
CA ALA A 65 -14.68 -9.18 -6.12
C ALA A 65 -14.79 -7.66 -6.00
N ALA A 66 -13.97 -7.04 -5.15
CA ALA A 66 -13.84 -5.60 -5.08
C ALA A 66 -13.43 -5.01 -6.43
N THR A 67 -14.24 -4.07 -6.93
CA THR A 67 -14.01 -3.37 -8.20
C THR A 67 -12.71 -2.56 -8.20
N GLU A 68 -12.21 -2.26 -7.01
CA GLU A 68 -10.96 -1.57 -6.75
C GLU A 68 -9.73 -2.45 -7.03
N SER A 69 -9.84 -3.78 -6.91
CA SER A 69 -8.75 -4.72 -7.20
C SER A 69 -8.47 -4.74 -8.71
N LYS A 70 -7.45 -3.97 -9.11
CA LYS A 70 -7.14 -3.66 -10.52
C LYS A 70 -5.68 -3.95 -10.81
N TRP A 71 -5.41 -4.25 -12.07
CA TRP A 71 -4.06 -4.39 -12.57
C TRP A 71 -3.87 -3.54 -13.82
N ALA A 72 -2.64 -3.07 -14.01
CA ALA A 72 -2.26 -2.24 -15.13
C ALA A 72 -0.90 -2.71 -15.68
N THR A 73 -0.86 -2.97 -16.98
CA THR A 73 0.40 -3.22 -17.70
C THR A 73 0.97 -1.89 -18.15
N THR A 74 2.22 -1.62 -17.78
CA THR A 74 3.02 -0.53 -18.34
C THR A 74 4.06 -1.09 -19.31
N ALA A 75 4.78 -0.22 -20.02
CA ALA A 75 5.87 -0.64 -20.90
C ALA A 75 7.02 -1.34 -20.15
N ARG A 76 7.16 -1.10 -18.84
CA ARG A 76 8.30 -1.58 -18.04
C ARG A 76 7.93 -2.68 -17.05
N ASN A 77 6.69 -2.71 -16.59
CA ASN A 77 6.25 -3.58 -15.51
C ASN A 77 4.73 -3.71 -15.47
N VAL A 78 4.25 -4.76 -14.82
CA VAL A 78 2.82 -4.97 -14.57
C VAL A 78 2.54 -4.71 -13.09
N HIS A 79 1.65 -3.78 -12.80
CA HIS A 79 1.25 -3.44 -11.44
C HIS A 79 -0.09 -4.05 -11.10
N PHE A 80 -0.21 -4.55 -9.88
CA PHE A 80 -1.41 -5.09 -9.30
C PHE A 80 -1.68 -4.33 -8.01
N TYR A 81 -2.89 -3.84 -7.88
CA TYR A 81 -3.44 -3.30 -6.66
C TYR A 81 -4.58 -4.21 -6.24
N ILE A 82 -4.44 -4.83 -5.07
CA ILE A 82 -5.34 -5.88 -4.59
C ILE A 82 -5.78 -5.48 -3.18
N LEU A 83 -7.08 -5.38 -2.94
CA LEU A 83 -7.58 -5.12 -1.59
C LEU A 83 -7.49 -6.37 -0.72
N LYS A 84 -7.08 -6.19 0.53
CA LYS A 84 -7.18 -7.23 1.56
C LYS A 84 -8.66 -7.44 1.87
N LYS A 85 -9.04 -8.70 2.12
CA LYS A 85 -10.42 -9.02 2.53
C LYS A 85 -10.73 -8.50 3.93
N ASP A 86 -9.73 -8.58 4.80
CA ASP A 86 -9.78 -8.01 6.14
C ASP A 86 -8.90 -6.76 6.16
N LYS A 87 -9.53 -5.58 6.24
CA LYS A 87 -8.86 -4.28 6.23
C LYS A 87 -8.40 -3.84 7.62
N GLU A 88 -8.92 -4.48 8.66
CA GLU A 88 -8.56 -4.22 10.06
C GLU A 88 -7.50 -5.21 10.56
N ALA A 89 -7.14 -6.20 9.72
CA ALA A 89 -6.08 -7.15 10.02
C ALA A 89 -4.70 -6.46 10.08
N PRO A 90 -3.81 -6.96 10.95
CA PRO A 90 -2.44 -6.45 11.03
C PRO A 90 -1.66 -6.67 9.73
N PHE A 91 -0.55 -5.95 9.60
CA PHE A 91 0.36 -6.09 8.47
C PHE A 91 0.81 -7.54 8.29
N TRP A 92 0.85 -8.00 7.03
CA TRP A 92 1.22 -9.38 6.73
C TRP A 92 2.74 -9.54 6.91
N PRO A 93 3.22 -10.51 7.69
CA PRO A 93 4.66 -10.72 7.86
C PRO A 93 5.34 -11.20 6.57
N HIS A 94 4.57 -11.83 5.67
CA HIS A 94 4.98 -12.39 4.39
C HIS A 94 3.83 -12.28 3.39
N LEU A 95 4.13 -12.17 2.09
CA LEU A 95 3.11 -12.17 1.04
C LEU A 95 2.58 -13.59 0.81
N LEU A 96 3.47 -14.57 0.79
CA LEU A 96 3.16 -15.94 0.37
C LEU A 96 3.12 -16.92 1.54
N LYS A 97 2.33 -17.99 1.38
CA LYS A 97 2.39 -19.16 2.27
C LYS A 97 3.74 -19.87 2.16
N ASP A 98 4.29 -19.95 0.96
CA ASP A 98 5.59 -20.56 0.71
C ASP A 98 6.72 -19.54 0.89
N LYS A 99 7.37 -19.60 2.06
CA LYS A 99 8.51 -18.74 2.38
C LYS A 99 9.74 -19.01 1.52
N ALA A 100 9.93 -20.22 0.99
CA ALA A 100 11.09 -20.54 0.16
C ALA A 100 10.95 -19.90 -1.22
N LEU A 101 9.74 -19.97 -1.77
CA LEU A 101 9.39 -19.29 -3.02
C LEU A 101 9.52 -17.78 -2.88
N GLU A 102 8.97 -17.22 -1.81
CA GLU A 102 9.05 -15.79 -1.51
C GLU A 102 10.50 -15.32 -1.47
N LYS A 103 11.35 -15.95 -0.65
CA LYS A 103 12.76 -15.54 -0.49
C LYS A 103 13.58 -15.57 -1.78
N THR A 104 13.24 -16.46 -2.70
CA THR A 104 14.01 -16.65 -3.94
C THR A 104 13.53 -15.70 -5.03
N ASN A 105 12.23 -15.49 -5.13
CA ASN A 105 11.61 -14.92 -6.31
C ASN A 105 10.78 -13.65 -6.09
N VAL A 106 10.51 -13.31 -4.84
CA VAL A 106 9.71 -12.15 -4.44
C VAL A 106 10.58 -11.21 -3.62
N LYS A 107 10.61 -9.93 -4.00
CA LYS A 107 11.37 -8.89 -3.29
C LYS A 107 10.44 -7.82 -2.75
N VAL A 108 10.86 -7.13 -1.70
CA VAL A 108 10.12 -5.95 -1.20
C VAL A 108 10.28 -4.80 -2.20
N ASP A 109 9.18 -4.11 -2.53
CA ASP A 109 9.16 -2.90 -3.33
C ASP A 109 9.42 -1.68 -2.42
N TRP A 110 10.70 -1.38 -2.18
CA TRP A 110 11.12 -0.25 -1.34
C TRP A 110 10.61 1.11 -1.82
N ASN A 111 10.18 1.25 -3.09
CA ASN A 111 9.59 2.50 -3.56
C ASN A 111 8.15 2.71 -3.08
N LYS A 112 7.45 1.63 -2.69
CA LYS A 112 6.07 1.66 -2.20
C LYS A 112 5.91 1.18 -0.77
N TYR A 113 6.99 0.67 -0.17
CA TYR A 113 7.03 0.23 1.21
C TYR A 113 6.73 1.41 2.13
N VAL A 114 5.78 1.22 3.03
CA VAL A 114 5.51 2.10 4.16
C VAL A 114 5.48 1.23 5.41
N ASP A 115 6.09 1.73 6.47
CA ASP A 115 6.14 1.03 7.74
C ASP A 115 4.77 1.12 8.44
N GLU A 116 4.50 0.17 9.33
CA GLU A 116 3.22 0.05 10.04
C GLU A 116 2.89 1.32 10.85
N ASP A 117 3.90 1.95 11.45
CA ASP A 117 3.77 3.20 12.22
C ASP A 117 3.60 4.46 11.32
N ASP A 118 4.07 4.42 10.07
CA ASP A 118 4.03 5.57 9.14
C ASP A 118 2.72 5.62 8.30
N ASP A 119 1.93 4.55 8.28
CA ASP A 119 0.68 4.47 7.48
C ASP A 119 -0.43 5.37 8.07
N ASP A 120 -0.40 5.65 9.38
CA ASP A 120 -1.34 6.55 10.07
C ASP A 120 -1.03 8.04 9.85
N GLU A 121 0.22 8.42 9.53
CA GLU A 121 0.63 9.82 9.36
C GLU A 121 0.64 10.31 7.90
N GLN A 122 0.69 9.40 6.93
CA GLN A 122 0.81 9.78 5.52
C GLN A 122 -0.48 9.52 4.73
N GLY A 123 -1.47 10.39 4.95
CA GLY A 123 -2.47 10.69 3.94
C GLY A 123 -1.76 11.01 2.63
N PHE A 124 -1.93 10.13 1.64
CA PHE A 124 -1.29 10.16 0.33
C PHE A 124 -1.12 11.60 -0.20
N ASP A 125 0.13 11.99 -0.49
CA ASP A 125 0.41 13.24 -1.17
C ASP A 125 -0.15 13.17 -2.61
N MET A 126 -1.41 13.60 -2.74
CA MET A 126 -2.11 13.80 -4.01
C MET A 126 -1.44 14.91 -4.86
N SER A 127 -0.30 15.49 -4.48
CA SER A 127 0.54 16.34 -5.32
C SER A 127 0.78 15.75 -6.72
N ALA A 128 0.94 14.43 -6.82
CA ALA A 128 1.11 13.76 -8.11
C ALA A 128 -0.17 13.75 -9.00
N LEU A 129 -1.34 14.02 -8.40
CA LEU A 129 -2.66 14.13 -9.04
C LEU A 129 -3.16 15.58 -9.12
N SER A 130 -2.60 16.49 -8.31
CA SER A 130 -2.94 17.92 -8.23
C SER A 130 -2.02 18.76 -9.12
N GLY A 131 -1.94 18.36 -10.39
CA GLY A 131 -1.45 19.23 -11.45
C GLY A 131 -2.42 20.39 -11.68
N GLY A 132 -2.45 21.36 -10.77
CA GLY A 132 -3.04 22.68 -10.96
C GLY A 132 -4.24 23.00 -10.06
N GLY A 133 -4.00 23.75 -8.99
CA GLY A 133 -5.04 24.50 -8.27
C GLY A 133 -4.79 24.60 -6.78
N GLY A 134 -4.11 25.66 -6.34
CA GLY A 134 -3.70 25.89 -4.96
C GLY A 134 -4.82 25.80 -3.93
N PHE A 135 -4.80 24.72 -3.16
CA PHE A 135 -5.45 24.63 -1.85
C PHE A 135 -4.36 24.47 -0.80
N ASP A 136 -4.05 25.58 -0.13
CA ASP A 136 -2.99 25.72 0.85
C ASP A 136 -3.46 25.11 2.18
N ILE A 137 -3.07 23.86 2.45
CA ILE A 137 -3.39 23.10 3.68
C ILE A 137 -2.92 23.85 4.95
N ASN A 138 -1.88 24.69 4.85
CA ASN A 138 -1.43 25.54 5.95
C ASN A 138 -2.50 26.54 6.39
N GLN A 139 -3.40 26.95 5.50
CA GLN A 139 -4.48 27.89 5.84
C GLN A 139 -5.67 27.20 6.52
N MET A 140 -5.86 25.90 6.31
CA MET A 140 -6.93 25.13 6.97
C MET A 140 -6.55 24.78 8.42
N MET A 141 -5.26 24.53 8.69
CA MET A 141 -4.76 24.28 10.05
C MET A 141 -4.77 25.55 10.92
N ALA A 142 -4.50 26.71 10.33
CA ALA A 142 -4.61 28.00 11.02
C ALA A 142 -6.05 28.36 11.41
N GLN A 143 -7.06 27.78 10.74
CA GLN A 143 -8.48 28.02 11.03
C GLN A 143 -9.04 27.09 12.12
N GLN A 144 -8.40 25.95 12.39
CA GLN A 144 -8.75 25.05 13.50
C GLN A 144 -8.08 25.46 14.84
N GLY A 145 -7.18 26.45 14.82
CA GLY A 145 -6.52 27.01 16.02
C GLY A 145 -7.18 28.27 16.60
N ALA A 146 -8.31 28.74 16.06
CA ALA A 146 -8.91 30.04 16.43
C ALA A 146 -10.45 29.99 16.56
N GLY A 147 -10.99 28.90 17.10
CA GLY A 147 -12.43 28.59 17.00
C GLY A 147 -13.16 28.17 18.27
N MET A 148 -12.65 28.46 19.48
CA MET A 148 -13.47 28.38 20.69
C MET A 148 -13.95 29.77 21.11
N PRO A 149 -15.18 30.17 20.72
CA PRO A 149 -15.92 31.16 21.48
C PRO A 149 -17.26 30.61 21.99
N ASP A 150 -17.58 31.09 23.20
CA ASP A 150 -18.91 31.31 23.77
C ASP A 150 -19.51 30.24 24.72
N GLY A 151 -19.66 30.63 25.99
CA GLY A 151 -20.47 29.91 26.98
C GLY A 151 -20.05 30.12 28.44
N MET A 152 -20.32 31.29 29.01
CA MET A 152 -20.24 31.60 30.46
C MET A 152 -20.96 30.56 31.35
N ASP A 153 -20.32 30.15 32.44
CA ASP A 153 -20.84 30.01 33.83
C ASP A 153 -19.64 29.61 34.70
N ASP A 154 -18.98 30.53 35.40
CA ASP A 154 -19.16 30.82 36.84
C ASP A 154 -19.03 29.55 37.72
N GLU A 155 -17.91 29.44 38.44
CA GLU A 155 -17.81 29.03 39.86
C GLU A 155 -16.34 28.74 40.26
N ASP A 156 -15.76 29.71 40.98
CA ASP A 156 -14.70 29.65 42.00
C ASP A 156 -13.57 28.60 41.89
N SER A 157 -12.37 29.09 41.55
CA SER A 157 -11.10 28.48 42.00
C SER A 157 -10.35 29.50 42.86
N ASP A 158 -10.82 29.63 44.10
CA ASP A 158 -10.12 30.29 45.20
C ASP A 158 -8.81 29.54 45.50
N ASP A 159 -7.70 30.25 45.34
CA ASP A 159 -6.64 30.40 46.34
C ASP A 159 -6.24 29.14 47.14
N GLU A 160 -5.19 28.43 46.71
CA GLU A 160 -4.27 27.76 47.64
C GLU A 160 -2.81 27.87 47.12
N ASP A 161 -2.17 28.95 47.59
CA ASP A 161 -0.76 29.09 48.00
C ASP A 161 0.31 28.22 47.30
N LEU A 162 1.00 28.85 46.34
CA LEU A 162 2.35 28.44 45.93
C LEU A 162 3.31 28.61 47.12
N PRO A 163 4.02 27.56 47.58
CA PRO A 163 5.00 27.70 48.65
C PRO A 163 6.19 28.56 48.20
N ASP A 164 6.46 29.60 48.98
CA ASP A 164 7.54 30.56 48.81
C ASP A 164 8.92 29.88 48.86
N LEU A 165 9.81 30.27 47.95
CA LEU A 165 11.11 29.66 47.73
C LEU A 165 12.18 30.61 48.28
N GLU A 166 12.53 30.47 49.56
CA GLU A 166 13.67 31.15 50.18
C GLU A 166 14.85 30.19 50.40
N GLU A 167 16.00 30.64 49.85
CA GLU A 167 17.41 30.20 49.91
C GLU A 167 17.86 28.87 49.27
#